data_AF-A0A9D7YS72-F1
#
_entry.id   AF-A0A9D7YS72-F1
#
_cell.length_a   1.000
_cell.length_b   1.000
_cell.length_c   1.000
_cell.angle_alpha   90.00
_cell.angle_beta   90.00
_cell.angle_gamma   90.00
#
_symmetry.space_group_name_H-M   'P 1'
#
loop_
_entity.id
_entity.type
_entity.pdbx_description
1 polymer ?
#
loop_
_entity_poly.entity_id
_entity_poly.type
_entity_poly.pdbx_seq_one_letter_code
_entity_poly.pdbx_strand_id
1 'polypeptide(L)'
;MSEIDEMLVLMNELDKIQTEIQLIGARTDHARKLELVNKRRELSVHVGEIASDAEALFKDTRLEHLQPEFNAKLGIMRHNIALHQSKFPAVNMDEAGADYLESARQVAASLRDFVQFARSGLIDAARHRRAG
;
A
#
# COMPACT_ATOMS: atom_id res chain seq x y z
N MET A 1 19.72 -6.73 7.65
CA MET A 1 18.47 -6.23 8.27
C MET A 1 17.57 -7.46 8.41
N SER A 2 16.66 -7.54 9.38
CA SER A 2 15.76 -8.71 9.42
C SER A 2 14.63 -8.56 8.41
N GLU A 3 14.03 -9.66 7.97
CA GLU A 3 12.89 -9.68 7.05
C GLU A 3 11.71 -8.87 7.61
N ILE A 4 11.55 -8.87 8.95
CA ILE A 4 10.58 -8.04 9.66
C ILE A 4 10.92 -6.55 9.53
N ASP A 5 12.19 -6.17 9.72
CA ASP A 5 12.63 -4.77 9.59
C ASP A 5 12.48 -4.29 8.15
N GLU A 6 12.83 -5.13 7.16
CA GLU A 6 12.65 -4.86 5.73
C GLU A 6 11.17 -4.64 5.40
N MET A 7 10.29 -5.54 5.83
CA MET A 7 8.85 -5.38 5.61
C MET A 7 8.29 -4.14 6.32
N LEU A 8 8.77 -3.79 7.52
CA LEU A 8 8.36 -2.56 8.21
C LEU A 8 8.78 -1.31 7.44
N VAL A 9 9.97 -1.31 6.83
CA VAL A 9 10.40 -0.22 5.92
C VAL A 9 9.45 -0.13 4.73
N LEU A 10 9.12 -1.25 4.09
CA LEU A 10 8.16 -1.29 3.00
C LEU A 10 6.79 -0.73 3.43
N MET A 11 6.28 -1.09 4.61
CA MET A 11 5.00 -0.54 5.09
C MET A 11 5.04 0.98 5.29
N ASN A 12 6.16 1.52 5.78
CA ASN A 12 6.31 2.96 5.97
C ASN A 12 6.40 3.72 4.65
N GLU A 13 7.15 3.20 3.67
CA GLU A 13 7.23 3.80 2.34
C GLU A 13 5.88 3.72 1.61
N LEU A 14 5.11 2.64 1.80
CA LEU A 14 3.76 2.54 1.24
C LEU A 14 2.82 3.64 1.75
N ASP A 15 2.84 3.90 3.06
CA ASP A 15 2.04 4.96 3.71
C ASP A 15 2.46 6.36 3.23
N LYS A 16 3.78 6.55 3.02
CA LYS A 16 4.33 7.79 2.48
C LYS A 16 3.93 8.02 1.02
N ILE A 17 4.07 7.01 0.15
CA ILE A 17 3.61 7.09 -1.24
C ILE A 17 2.13 7.45 -1.30
N GLN A 18 1.31 6.81 -0.46
CA GLN A 18 -0.12 7.10 -0.39
C GLN A 18 -0.40 8.56 0.04
N THR A 19 0.35 9.07 1.03
CA THR A 19 0.25 10.47 1.47
C THR A 19 0.64 11.44 0.36
N GLU A 20 1.73 11.17 -0.35
CA GLU A 20 2.20 12.00 -1.46
C GLU A 20 1.20 12.00 -2.64
N ILE A 21 0.59 10.85 -2.96
CA ILE A 21 -0.49 10.77 -3.95
C ILE A 21 -1.67 11.67 -3.57
N GLN A 22 -2.07 11.69 -2.29
CA GLN A 22 -3.15 12.56 -1.82
C GLN A 22 -2.79 14.04 -1.94
N LEU A 23 -1.57 14.41 -1.56
CA LEU A 23 -1.07 15.79 -1.67
C LEU A 23 -1.02 16.24 -3.13
N ILE A 24 -0.55 15.38 -4.05
CA ILE A 24 -0.54 15.68 -5.49
C ILE A 24 -1.96 15.77 -6.03
N GLY A 25 -2.85 14.86 -5.61
CA GLY A 25 -4.23 14.83 -6.03
C GLY A 25 -4.99 16.13 -5.72
N ALA A 26 -4.65 16.82 -4.63
CA ALA A 26 -5.26 18.08 -4.20
C ALA A 26 -4.75 19.33 -4.96
N ARG A 27 -3.68 19.20 -5.76
CA ARG A 27 -3.12 20.32 -6.53
C ARG A 27 -3.98 20.66 -7.75
N THR A 28 -3.70 21.81 -8.37
CA THR A 28 -4.36 22.26 -9.62
C THR A 28 -3.36 22.74 -10.67
N ASP A 29 -2.05 22.62 -10.42
CA ASP A 29 -1.01 23.05 -11.35
C ASP A 29 -0.72 22.03 -12.46
N HIS A 30 0.02 22.47 -13.47
CA HIS A 30 0.34 21.70 -14.68
C HIS A 30 1.20 20.45 -14.39
N ALA A 31 2.00 20.43 -13.32
CA ALA A 31 2.87 19.30 -13.00
C ALA A 31 2.11 18.13 -12.33
N ARG A 32 0.95 18.41 -11.73
CA ARG A 32 0.10 17.44 -11.01
C ARG A 32 -0.08 16.11 -11.74
N LYS A 33 -0.49 16.13 -13.02
CA LYS A 33 -0.81 14.90 -13.77
C LYS A 33 0.41 14.01 -13.91
N LEU A 34 1.54 14.58 -14.30
CA LEU A 34 2.78 13.85 -14.50
C LEU A 34 3.28 13.25 -13.19
N GLU A 35 3.27 14.04 -12.11
CA GLU A 35 3.68 13.57 -10.79
C GLU A 35 2.76 12.46 -10.28
N LEU A 36 1.45 12.56 -10.49
CA LEU A 36 0.49 11.53 -10.07
C LEU A 36 0.68 10.22 -10.85
N VAL A 37 0.99 10.29 -12.15
CA VAL A 37 1.36 9.10 -12.95
C VAL A 37 2.62 8.45 -12.40
N ASN A 38 3.65 9.23 -12.10
CA ASN A 38 4.90 8.72 -11.56
C ASN A 38 4.68 8.04 -10.20
N LYS A 39 3.93 8.68 -9.30
CA LYS A 39 3.61 8.10 -7.98
C LYS A 39 2.71 6.88 -8.06
N ARG A 40 1.79 6.80 -9.02
CA ARG A 40 1.00 5.57 -9.28
C ARG A 40 1.90 4.41 -9.72
N ARG A 41 2.91 4.67 -10.55
CA ARG A 41 3.89 3.66 -10.95
C ARG A 41 4.73 3.20 -9.76
N GLU A 42 5.21 4.14 -8.96
CA GLU A 42 5.95 3.86 -7.72
C GLU A 42 5.12 2.98 -6.76
N LEU A 43 3.85 3.34 -6.54
CA LEU A 43 2.91 2.53 -5.76
C LEU A 43 2.80 1.09 -6.29
N SER A 44 2.63 0.92 -7.61
CA SER A 44 2.52 -0.41 -8.22
C SER A 44 3.78 -1.25 -8.06
N VAL A 45 4.96 -0.65 -8.18
CA VAL A 45 6.25 -1.33 -7.93
C VAL A 45 6.34 -1.76 -6.48
N HIS A 46 6.06 -0.84 -5.55
CA HIS A 46 6.16 -1.07 -4.11
C HIS A 46 5.21 -2.17 -3.61
N VAL A 47 3.98 -2.18 -4.14
CA VAL A 47 3.02 -3.26 -3.86
C VAL A 47 3.49 -4.62 -4.41
N GLY A 48 4.22 -4.61 -5.53
CA GLY A 48 4.86 -5.81 -6.08
C GLY A 48 5.98 -6.34 -5.18
N GLU A 49 6.83 -5.45 -4.67
CA GLU A 49 7.91 -5.79 -3.74
C GLU A 49 7.36 -6.41 -2.44
N ILE A 50 6.34 -5.78 -1.85
CA ILE A 50 5.65 -6.34 -0.66
C ILE A 50 5.13 -7.75 -0.92
N ALA A 51 4.51 -7.98 -2.09
CA ALA A 51 3.96 -9.29 -2.43
C ALA A 51 5.07 -10.35 -2.63
N SER A 52 6.20 -9.94 -3.21
CA SER A 52 7.38 -10.81 -3.39
C SER A 52 8.01 -11.19 -2.05
N ASP A 53 8.17 -10.22 -1.16
CA ASP A 53 8.89 -10.41 0.10
C ASP A 53 8.04 -11.08 1.18
N ALA A 54 6.70 -11.04 1.03
CA ALA A 54 5.77 -11.71 1.94
C ALA A 54 6.03 -13.21 2.05
N GLU A 55 6.41 -13.90 0.97
CA GLU A 55 6.68 -15.35 1.03
C GLU A 55 7.87 -15.67 1.95
N ALA A 56 8.95 -14.88 1.88
CA ALA A 56 10.11 -15.06 2.73
C ALA A 56 9.77 -14.75 4.20
N LEU A 57 9.00 -13.67 4.44
CA LEU A 57 8.56 -13.26 5.76
C LEU A 57 7.81 -14.38 6.51
N PHE A 58 6.91 -15.10 5.80
CA PHE A 58 6.07 -16.12 6.42
C PHE A 58 6.74 -17.50 6.56
N LYS A 59 8.01 -17.66 6.16
CA LYS A 59 8.83 -18.82 6.54
C LYS A 59 9.19 -18.80 8.03
N ASP A 60 9.07 -17.65 8.67
CA ASP A 60 9.16 -17.53 10.12
C ASP A 60 7.87 -18.06 10.77
N THR A 61 7.97 -19.17 11.50
CA THR A 61 6.83 -19.83 12.17
C THR A 61 6.12 -18.92 13.19
N ARG A 62 6.79 -17.86 13.67
CA ARG A 62 6.19 -16.85 14.55
C ARG A 62 5.20 -15.97 13.81
N LEU A 63 5.30 -15.87 12.48
CA LEU A 63 4.47 -15.01 11.63
C LEU A 63 3.50 -15.80 10.75
N GLU A 64 3.70 -17.11 10.59
CA GLU A 64 2.88 -17.98 9.74
C GLU A 64 1.37 -17.79 9.95
N HIS A 65 0.94 -17.64 11.20
CA HIS A 65 -0.47 -17.43 11.55
C HIS A 65 -1.09 -16.13 10.99
N LEU A 66 -0.27 -15.13 10.65
CA LEU A 66 -0.71 -13.86 10.05
C LEU A 66 -0.86 -13.94 8.53
N GLN A 67 -0.27 -14.95 7.88
CA GLN A 67 -0.22 -15.07 6.42
C GLN A 67 -1.61 -15.05 5.75
N PRO A 68 -2.65 -15.75 6.26
CA PRO A 68 -3.96 -15.74 5.62
C PRO A 68 -4.59 -14.35 5.58
N GLU A 69 -4.58 -13.63 6.71
CA GLU A 69 -5.16 -12.29 6.80
C GLU A 69 -4.32 -11.24 6.05
N PHE A 70 -2.98 -11.39 6.07
CA PHE A 70 -2.08 -10.57 5.26
C PHE A 70 -2.42 -10.68 3.77
N ASN A 71 -2.55 -11.91 3.26
CA ASN A 71 -2.87 -12.16 1.86
C ASN A 71 -4.27 -11.65 1.49
N ALA A 72 -5.25 -11.80 2.38
CA ALA A 72 -6.59 -11.27 2.17
C ALA A 72 -6.60 -9.75 2.04
N LYS A 73 -5.96 -9.03 2.98
CA LYS A 73 -5.88 -7.56 2.97
C LYS A 73 -5.04 -7.04 1.80
N LEU A 74 -3.90 -7.66 1.50
CA LEU A 74 -3.09 -7.35 0.32
C LEU A 74 -3.90 -7.54 -0.97
N GLY A 75 -4.69 -8.62 -1.06
CA GLY A 75 -5.58 -8.89 -2.19
C GLY A 75 -6.65 -7.81 -2.37
N ILE A 76 -7.33 -7.42 -1.29
CA ILE A 76 -8.34 -6.35 -1.31
C ILE A 76 -7.72 -5.01 -1.74
N MET A 77 -6.57 -4.66 -1.17
CA MET A 77 -5.84 -3.44 -1.52
C MET A 77 -5.47 -3.43 -3.01
N ARG A 78 -4.87 -4.51 -3.52
CA ARG A 78 -4.50 -4.64 -4.94
C ARG A 78 -5.71 -4.53 -5.86
N HIS A 79 -6.82 -5.17 -5.50
CA HIS A 79 -8.07 -5.09 -6.25
C HIS A 79 -8.58 -3.66 -6.34
N ASN A 80 -8.65 -2.94 -5.23
CA ASN A 80 -9.12 -1.56 -5.20
C ASN A 80 -8.22 -0.61 -6.00
N ILE A 81 -6.89 -0.78 -5.90
CA ILE A 81 -5.93 0.00 -6.71
C ILE A 81 -6.16 -0.27 -8.20
N ALA A 82 -6.25 -1.54 -8.61
CA ALA A 82 -6.45 -1.91 -10.01
C ALA A 82 -7.78 -1.38 -10.55
N LEU A 83 -8.86 -1.51 -9.77
CA LEU A 83 -10.19 -0.99 -10.13
C LEU A 83 -10.17 0.54 -10.30
N HIS A 84 -9.55 1.26 -9.35
CA HIS A 84 -9.41 2.71 -9.43
C HIS A 84 -8.61 3.13 -10.68
N GLN A 85 -7.47 2.50 -10.93
CA GLN A 85 -6.62 2.82 -12.08
C GLN A 85 -7.28 2.48 -13.42
N SER A 86 -8.08 1.41 -13.47
CA SER A 86 -8.86 1.03 -14.65
C SER A 86 -10.01 2.00 -14.92
N LYS A 87 -10.73 2.45 -13.87
CA LYS A 87 -11.88 3.37 -14.02
C LYS A 87 -11.43 4.80 -14.28
N PHE A 88 -10.27 5.21 -13.73
CA PHE A 88 -9.75 6.57 -13.81
C PHE A 88 -8.31 6.60 -14.34
N PRO A 89 -8.13 6.32 -15.65
CA PRO A 89 -6.82 6.44 -16.28
C PRO A 89 -6.35 7.90 -16.20
N ALA A 90 -5.03 8.09 -16.09
CA ALA A 90 -4.45 9.41 -15.82
C ALA A 90 -4.81 10.50 -16.84
N VAL A 91 -5.15 10.10 -18.06
CA VAL A 91 -5.60 11.00 -19.12
C VAL A 91 -6.91 11.73 -18.79
N ASN A 92 -7.79 11.12 -17.98
CA ASN A 92 -9.14 11.63 -17.68
C ASN A 92 -9.30 12.17 -16.25
N MET A 93 -8.20 12.41 -15.52
CA MET A 93 -8.25 12.83 -14.11
C MET A 93 -8.82 14.24 -13.87
N ASP A 94 -8.88 15.09 -14.89
CA ASP A 94 -9.43 16.45 -14.75
C ASP A 94 -10.97 16.49 -14.83
N GLU A 95 -11.58 15.43 -15.35
CA GLU A 95 -13.03 15.27 -15.49
C GLU A 95 -13.65 14.52 -14.30
N ALA A 96 -12.79 14.16 -13.34
CA ALA A 96 -13.07 13.16 -12.34
C ALA A 96 -13.88 13.78 -11.17
N GLY A 97 -15.20 13.69 -11.26
CA GLY A 97 -16.16 14.17 -10.26
C GLY A 97 -16.22 13.32 -8.98
N ALA A 98 -17.40 13.29 -8.33
CA ALA A 98 -17.60 12.61 -7.04
C ALA A 98 -17.17 11.12 -7.04
N ASP A 99 -17.39 10.42 -8.14
CA ASP A 99 -16.99 9.02 -8.35
C ASP A 99 -15.49 8.76 -8.18
N TYR A 100 -14.66 9.70 -8.65
CA TYR A 100 -13.21 9.58 -8.50
C TYR A 100 -12.79 9.71 -7.05
N LEU A 101 -13.34 10.71 -6.36
CA LEU A 101 -13.06 10.95 -4.94
C LEU A 101 -13.46 9.75 -4.10
N GLU A 102 -14.62 9.15 -4.38
CA GLU A 102 -15.07 7.96 -3.67
C GLU A 102 -14.15 6.76 -3.92
N SER A 103 -13.79 6.51 -5.19
CA SER A 103 -12.85 5.44 -5.50
C SER A 103 -11.46 5.66 -4.89
N ALA A 104 -10.95 6.90 -4.88
CA ALA A 104 -9.69 7.24 -4.24
C ALA A 104 -9.75 7.06 -2.71
N ARG A 105 -10.88 7.35 -2.07
CA ARG A 105 -11.11 7.07 -0.64
C ARG A 105 -11.11 5.59 -0.34
N GLN A 106 -11.73 4.77 -1.19
CA GLN A 106 -11.73 3.31 -1.03
C GLN A 106 -10.31 2.72 -1.14
N VAL A 107 -9.52 3.20 -2.11
CA VAL A 107 -8.10 2.86 -2.21
C VAL A 107 -7.36 3.24 -0.92
N ALA A 108 -7.49 4.49 -0.47
CA ALA A 108 -6.85 4.99 0.74
C ALA A 108 -7.24 4.19 2.01
N ALA A 109 -8.52 3.83 2.14
CA ALA A 109 -9.02 3.05 3.26
C ALA A 109 -8.42 1.63 3.26
N SER A 110 -8.41 0.95 2.11
CA SER A 110 -7.81 -0.40 2.01
C SER A 110 -6.30 -0.41 2.22
N LEU A 111 -5.58 0.62 1.74
CA LEU A 111 -4.16 0.81 2.00
C LEU A 111 -3.88 0.97 3.50
N ARG A 112 -4.63 1.85 4.16
CA ARG A 112 -4.47 2.11 5.59
C ARG A 112 -4.75 0.87 6.42
N ASP A 113 -5.84 0.15 6.13
CA ASP A 113 -6.21 -1.09 6.81
C ASP A 113 -5.11 -2.15 6.66
N PHE A 114 -4.58 -2.34 5.45
CA PHE A 114 -3.48 -3.25 5.19
C PHE A 114 -2.20 -2.87 5.96
N VAL A 115 -1.75 -1.61 5.84
CA VAL A 115 -0.53 -1.11 6.53
C VAL A 115 -0.66 -1.23 8.04
N GLN A 116 -1.82 -0.87 8.60
CA GLN A 116 -2.05 -0.93 10.05
C GLN A 116 -2.02 -2.37 10.57
N PHE A 117 -2.67 -3.29 9.86
CA PHE A 117 -2.64 -4.72 10.19
C PHE A 117 -1.20 -5.26 10.14
N ALA A 118 -0.52 -5.06 9.01
CA ALA A 118 0.82 -5.60 8.78
C ALA A 118 1.83 -5.06 9.81
N ARG A 119 1.85 -3.75 10.05
CA ARG A 119 2.75 -3.14 11.04
C ARG A 119 2.51 -3.65 12.45
N SER A 120 1.25 -3.77 12.87
CA SER A 120 0.91 -4.26 14.22
C SER A 120 1.42 -5.67 14.43
N GLY A 121 1.11 -6.59 13.50
CA GLY A 121 1.56 -7.98 13.57
C GLY A 121 3.09 -8.12 13.55
N LEU A 122 3.77 -7.35 12.69
CA LEU A 122 5.24 -7.35 12.58
C LEU A 122 5.92 -6.83 13.85
N ILE A 123 5.40 -5.76 14.46
CA ILE A 123 5.96 -5.18 15.69
C ILE A 123 5.82 -6.16 16.86
N ASP A 124 4.67 -6.83 16.97
CA ASP A 124 4.44 -7.80 18.05
C ASP A 124 5.39 -8.99 17.91
N ALA A 125 5.58 -9.52 16.70
CA ALA A 125 6.59 -10.55 16.44
C ALA A 125 8.03 -10.10 16.74
N ALA A 126 8.38 -8.85 16.40
CA ALA A 126 9.69 -8.27 16.69
C ALA A 126 9.96 -8.16 18.21
N ARG A 127 8.93 -7.83 19.00
CA ARG A 127 9.03 -7.74 20.47
C ARG A 127 9.29 -9.11 21.09
N HIS A 128 8.60 -10.15 20.63
CA HIS A 128 8.81 -11.52 21.12
C HIS A 128 10.22 -12.05 20.79
N ARG A 129 10.88 -11.56 19.73
CA ARG A 129 12.28 -11.91 19.40
C ARG A 129 13.30 -11.42 20.43
N ARG A 130 13.05 -10.31 21.12
CA ARG A 130 14.01 -9.70 22.06
C ARG A 130 13.95 -10.28 23.47
N ALA A 131 12.93 -11.09 23.76
CA ALA A 131 12.63 -11.60 25.09
C ALA A 131 13.06 -13.07 25.31
N GLY A 132 13.52 -13.76 24.27
CA GLY A 132 14.05 -15.13 24.32
C GLY A 132 15.48 -15.16 23.81
#